data_AF-A0AAV0VWZ6-F1
#
_entry.id   AF-A0AAV0VWZ6-F1
#
_cell.length_a   1.000
_cell.length_b   1.000
_cell.length_c   1.000
_cell.angle_alpha   90.00
_cell.angle_beta   90.00
_cell.angle_gamma   90.00
#
_symmetry.space_group_name_H-M   'P 1'
#
loop_
_entity.id
_entity.type
_entity.pdbx_description
1 polymer ?
#
loop_
_entity_poly.entity_id
_entity_poly.type
_entity_poly.pdbx_seq_one_letter_code
_entity_poly.pdbx_strand_id
1 'polypeptide(L)' 'MVGIVIGLCGSTIKEIMEQTSVKINVKEIFENLEKAITICDTTENYTTVCRKILEVVQQKAIYILH' A
#
# COMPACT_ATOMS: atom_id res chain seq x y z
N MET A 1 -8.92 4.40 4.05
CA MET A 1 -7.47 4.21 4.31
C MET A 1 -6.71 3.69 3.10
N VAL A 2 -7.08 2.53 2.54
CA VAL A 2 -6.32 1.90 1.42
C VAL A 2 -6.19 2.77 0.16
N GLY A 3 -7.17 3.61 -0.16
CA GLY A 3 -7.05 4.56 -1.29
C GLY A 3 -5.85 5.52 -1.18
N ILE A 4 -5.42 5.86 0.04
CA ILE A 4 -4.25 6.70 0.30
C ILE A 4 -2.95 5.98 -0.06
N VAL A 5 -2.89 4.68 0.24
CA VAL A 5 -1.75 3.80 -0.06
C VAL A 5 -1.68 3.47 -1.55
N ILE A 6 -2.83 3.27 -2.20
CA ILE A 6 -2.90 3.06 -3.65
C ILE A 6 -2.45 4.33 -4.37
N GLY A 7 -2.92 5.49 -3.92
CA GLY A 7 -2.69 6.76 -4.59
C GLY A 7 -3.51 6.91 -5.88
N LEU A 8 -3.53 8.13 -6.43
CA LEU A 8 -4.24 8.41 -7.68
C LEU A 8 -3.66 7.54 -8.81
N CYS A 9 -4.51 6.83 -9.54
CA CYS A 9 -4.10 5.92 -10.63
C CYS A 9 -3.06 4.85 -10.20
N GLY A 10 -3.02 4.51 -8.90
CA GLY A 10 -2.06 3.56 -8.36
C GLY A 10 -0.63 4.09 -8.24
N SER A 11 -0.41 5.41 -8.29
CA SER A 11 0.94 6.00 -8.31
C SER A 11 1.78 5.61 -7.10
N THR A 12 1.21 5.72 -5.90
CA THR A 12 1.93 5.45 -4.65
C THR A 12 2.26 3.98 -4.48
N ILE A 13 1.34 3.07 -4.81
CA ILE A 13 1.64 1.63 -4.73
C ILE A 13 2.64 1.16 -5.78
N LYS A 14 2.64 1.76 -6.98
CA LYS A 14 3.65 1.50 -8.03
C LYS A 14 5.04 1.92 -7.56
N GLU A 15 5.16 3.11 -6.98
CA GLU A 15 6.44 3.59 -6.44
C GLU A 15 6.98 2.67 -5.35
N ILE A 16 6.12 2.18 -4.44
CA ILE A 16 6.52 1.20 -3.41
C ILE A 16 7.01 -0.10 -4.06
N MET A 17 6.30 -0.60 -5.08
CA MET A 17 6.71 -1.81 -5.81
C MET A 17 8.07 -1.63 -6.49
N GLU A 18 8.32 -0.48 -7.13
CA GLU A 18 9.60 -0.15 -7.75
C GLU A 18 10.73 -0.06 -6.72
N GLN A 19 10.53 0.62 -5.60
CA GLN A 19 11.55 0.79 -4.55
C GLN A 19 11.87 -0.50 -3.80
N THR A 20 10.89 -1.39 -3.66
CA THR A 20 11.06 -2.64 -2.90
C THR A 20 11.37 -3.84 -3.78
N SER A 21 11.22 -3.69 -5.11
CA SER A 21 11.29 -4.80 -6.07
C SER A 21 10.33 -5.94 -5.72
N VAL A 22 9.21 -5.63 -5.05
CA VAL A 22 8.19 -6.61 -4.63
C VAL A 22 6.91 -6.44 -5.44
N LYS A 23 6.30 -7.56 -5.83
CA LYS A 23 5.00 -7.55 -6.49
C LYS A 23 3.88 -7.39 -5.46
N ILE A 24 3.14 -6.30 -5.56
CA ILE A 24 1.97 -6.03 -4.72
C ILE A 24 0.72 -6.03 -5.60
N ASN A 25 -0.34 -6.70 -5.15
CA ASN A 25 -1.61 -6.78 -5.84
C ASN A 25 -2.72 -6.19 -4.98
N VAL A 26 -3.65 -5.46 -5.60
CA VAL A 26 -4.79 -4.86 -4.90
C VAL A 26 -6.04 -5.60 -5.32
N LYS A 27 -6.75 -6.18 -4.35
CA LYS A 27 -8.01 -6.88 -4.59
C LYS A 27 -9.15 -6.16 -3.89
N GLU A 28 -10.24 -5.95 -4.61
CA GLU A 28 -11.51 -5.53 -4.01
C GLU A 28 -12.19 -6.77 -3.45
N ILE A 29 -12.54 -6.73 -2.16
CA ILE A 29 -13.29 -7.79 -1.51
C ILE A 29 -14.77 -7.40 -1.63
N PHE A 30 -15.42 -7.95 -2.67
CA PHE A 30 -16.78 -7.59 -3.08
C PHE A 30 -17.85 -7.79 -2.00
N GLU A 31 -17.61 -8.66 -1.02
CA GLU A 31 -18.56 -8.92 0.07
C GLU A 31 -18.56 -7.86 1.19
N ASN A 32 -17.47 -7.09 1.36
CA ASN A 32 -17.31 -6.19 2.51
C ASN A 32 -17.07 -4.71 2.15
N LEU A 33 -17.10 -4.31 0.87
CA LEU A 33 -16.67 -2.97 0.40
C LEU A 33 -15.22 -2.59 0.80
N GLU A 34 -14.46 -3.54 1.35
CA GLU A 34 -13.09 -3.34 1.77
C GLU A 34 -12.14 -3.65 0.61
N LYS A 35 -11.13 -2.80 0.46
CA LYS A 35 -10.02 -3.04 -0.47
C LYS A 35 -8.88 -3.66 0.32
N ALA A 36 -8.43 -4.83 -0.11
CA ALA A 36 -7.28 -5.51 0.47
C ALA A 36 -6.04 -5.36 -0.41
N ILE A 37 -4.90 -5.13 0.24
CA ILE A 37 -3.59 -5.14 -0.40
C ILE A 37 -2.95 -6.50 -0.10
N THR A 38 -2.69 -7.29 -1.13
CA THR A 38 -2.03 -8.58 -1.05
C THR A 38 -0.60 -8.43 -1.57
N ILE A 39 0.37 -8.70 -0.71
CA ILE A 39 1.78 -8.73 -1.08
C ILE A 39 2.10 -10.15 -1.54
N CYS A 40 2.61 -10.32 -2.75
CA CYS A 40 2.91 -11.63 -3.33
C CYS A 40 4.42 -11.77 -3.51
N ASP A 41 5.13 -12.23 -2.47
CA ASP A 41 6.58 -12.52 -2.55
C ASP A 41 6.97 -13.77 -1.73
N THR A 42 8.24 -14.13 -1.63
CA THR A 42 8.71 -15.29 -0.85
C THR A 42 9.84 -14.95 0.13
N THR A 43 10.27 -13.68 0.15
CA THR A 43 11.58 -13.29 0.68
C THR A 43 11.49 -12.24 1.81
N GLU A 44 12.60 -11.96 2.50
CA GLU A 44 12.78 -11.04 3.66
C GLU A 44 12.25 -9.60 3.47
N ASN A 45 11.83 -9.24 2.26
CA ASN A 45 11.34 -7.91 1.89
C ASN A 45 9.93 -7.56 2.41
N TYR A 46 9.19 -8.51 2.99
CA TYR A 46 7.86 -8.26 3.57
C TYR A 46 7.85 -7.14 4.59
N THR A 47 8.79 -7.14 5.52
CA THR A 47 8.89 -6.13 6.58
C THR A 47 9.15 -4.73 6.00
N THR A 48 9.94 -4.65 4.92
CA THR A 48 10.25 -3.38 4.24
C THR A 48 9.04 -2.83 3.49
N VAL A 49 8.26 -3.69 2.82
CA VAL A 49 7.01 -3.28 2.17
C VAL A 49 6.00 -2.77 3.21
N CYS A 50 5.80 -3.52 4.30
CA CYS A 50 4.90 -3.11 5.39
C CYS A 50 5.31 -1.76 6.00
N ARG A 51 6.62 -1.52 6.19
CA ARG A 51 7.15 -0.25 6.70
C ARG A 51 6.85 0.91 5.75
N LYS A 52 7.12 0.74 4.46
CA LYS A 52 6.83 1.75 3.41
C LYS A 52 5.34 2.11 3.36
N ILE A 53 4.47 1.11 3.44
CA ILE A 53 3.01 1.33 3.49
C ILE A 53 2.63 2.15 4.73
N LEU A 54 3.18 1.80 5.89
CA LEU A 54 2.91 2.52 7.14
C LEU A 54 3.39 3.98 7.08
N GLU A 55 4.58 4.23 6.54
CA GLU A 55 5.10 5.60 6.33
C GLU A 55 4.15 6.44 5.47
N VAL A 56 3.64 5.89 4.37
CA VAL A 56 2.67 6.57 3.50
C VAL A 56 1.40 6.92 4.26
N VAL A 57 0.86 5.97 5.06
CA VAL A 57 -0.33 6.22 5.86
C VAL A 57 -0.07 7.32 6.89
N GLN A 58 1.06 7.28 7.60
CA GLN A 58 1.40 8.29 8.61
C GLN A 58 1.61 9.67 8.00
N GLN A 59 2.40 9.79 6.92
CA GLN A 59 2.62 11.08 6.26
C GLN A 59 1.33 11.70 5.77
N LYS A 60 0.41 10.89 5.25
CA LYS A 60 -0.86 11.38 4.70
C LYS A 60 -1.97 11.54 5.73
N ALA A 61 -1.90 10.85 6.87
CA ALA A 61 -2.80 11.06 8.01
C ALA A 61 -2.56 12.42 8.69
N ILE A 62 -1.33 12.95 8.66
CA ILE A 62 -1.00 14.27 9.19
C ILE A 62 -1.81 15.39 8.48
N TYR A 63 -2.16 15.21 7.20
CA TYR A 63 -2.96 16.18 6.44
C TYR A 63 -4.47 16.17 6.77
N ILE A 64 -4.96 15.22 7.58
CA ILE A 64 -6.39 15.11 7.91
C ILE A 64 -6.69 15.79 9.27
N LEU A 65 -5.67 16.14 10.04
CA LEU A 65 -5.79 16.76 11.37
C LEU A 65 -5.54 18.28 11.38
N HIS A 66 -5.47 18.92 10.21
CA HIS A 66 -5.28 20.36 10.05
C HIS A 66 -6.31 20.92 9.07
#